data_AF-A0A415RI27-F1
#
_entry.id   AF-A0A415RI27-F1
#
_cell.length_a   1.000
_cell.length_b   1.000
_cell.length_c   1.000
_cell.angle_alpha   90.00
_cell.angle_beta   90.00
_cell.angle_gamma   90.00
#
_symmetry.space_group_name_H-M   'P 1'
#
loop_
_entity.id
_entity.type
_entity.pdbx_description
1 polymer ?
#
loop_
_entity_poly.entity_id
_entity_poly.type
_entity_poly.pdbx_seq_one_letter_code
_entity_poly.pdbx_strand_id
1 'polypeptide(L)'
;MKRKKKTEKKDTVKKKTKKNKKVSSTRMLINTKTITDYSLKLFNGEEVVFFVVQPQNLSVMSKENIGAKIFALTNVVKGLNDIEIICLNSRDNFEENKYFLKKRIQEETEEVVIKLLNEDLYHLDKIQTQTATARLFLIAVRIKPDDQLEVHSLIHRIEKLIRMQNISVTRADKEMIKRMLAVYFEQNVTTSQFEDYDGKRWYDGVQ
;
A
#
# COMPACT_ATOMS: atom_id res chain seq x y z
N MET A 1 -65.35 -47.70 16.53
CA MET A 1 -64.04 -48.26 16.13
C MET A 1 -63.63 -47.57 14.83
N LYS A 2 -62.48 -46.97 14.56
CA LYS A 2 -61.19 -46.69 15.21
C LYS A 2 -60.70 -45.38 14.54
N ARG A 3 -60.26 -44.36 15.28
CA ARG A 3 -59.47 -43.23 14.74
C ARG A 3 -58.00 -43.47 15.13
N LYS A 4 -57.10 -43.61 14.15
CA LYS A 4 -55.64 -43.66 14.37
C LYS A 4 -55.09 -42.23 14.47
N LYS A 5 -54.37 -41.94 15.56
CA LYS A 5 -53.51 -40.77 15.80
C LYS A 5 -52.06 -41.13 15.38
N LYS A 6 -51.43 -40.29 14.55
CA LYS A 6 -50.28 -39.39 14.85
C LYS A 6 -48.95 -40.13 15.15
N THR A 7 -47.99 -40.09 14.22
CA THR A 7 -46.83 -39.15 14.11
C THR A 7 -45.60 -39.62 14.88
N GLU A 8 -44.54 -40.00 14.15
CA GLU A 8 -43.13 -39.91 14.59
C GLU A 8 -42.21 -40.38 13.45
N LYS A 9 -41.86 -39.47 12.50
CA LYS A 9 -40.70 -39.60 11.59
C LYS A 9 -40.32 -38.22 11.06
N LYS A 10 -39.81 -37.33 11.92
CA LYS A 10 -39.18 -36.07 11.54
C LYS A 10 -38.11 -35.77 12.59
N ASP A 11 -36.88 -36.25 12.45
CA ASP A 11 -35.76 -35.65 13.21
C ASP A 11 -34.32 -35.92 12.72
N THR A 12 -34.06 -36.57 11.58
CA THR A 12 -32.67 -36.91 11.22
C THR A 12 -32.17 -36.43 9.85
N VAL A 13 -32.88 -35.52 9.16
CA VAL A 13 -32.45 -35.04 7.82
C VAL A 13 -32.40 -33.52 7.74
N LYS A 14 -31.63 -32.85 8.61
CA LYS A 14 -31.22 -31.45 8.42
C LYS A 14 -29.85 -31.16 9.04
N LYS A 15 -28.80 -31.81 8.55
CA LYS A 15 -27.41 -31.37 8.81
C LYS A 15 -26.46 -32.02 7.82
N LYS A 16 -26.48 -31.57 6.57
CA LYS A 16 -25.41 -31.77 5.56
C LYS A 16 -25.90 -31.18 4.24
N THR A 17 -25.45 -29.96 3.94
CA THR A 17 -25.14 -29.40 2.59
C THR A 17 -25.30 -27.87 2.56
N LYS A 18 -24.50 -27.15 3.37
CA LYS A 18 -23.92 -25.89 2.88
C LYS A 18 -22.47 -26.19 2.53
N LYS A 19 -22.28 -26.84 1.36
CA LYS A 19 -20.95 -26.95 0.75
C LYS A 19 -20.49 -25.53 0.47
N ASN A 20 -19.43 -25.15 1.16
CA ASN A 20 -18.63 -23.93 1.00
C ASN A 20 -18.63 -23.46 -0.46
N LYS A 21 -19.40 -22.42 -0.78
CA LYS A 21 -18.93 -21.44 -1.74
C LYS A 21 -17.67 -20.88 -1.10
N LYS A 22 -16.49 -21.38 -1.49
CA LYS A 22 -15.21 -20.77 -1.16
C LYS A 22 -15.27 -19.38 -1.78
N VAL A 23 -15.78 -18.42 -1.02
CA VAL A 23 -15.57 -17.00 -1.33
C VAL A 23 -14.06 -16.87 -1.30
N SER A 24 -13.45 -16.75 -2.47
CA SER A 24 -12.03 -16.41 -2.58
C SER A 24 -11.91 -15.09 -1.83
N SER A 25 -11.36 -15.14 -0.60
CA SER A 25 -11.17 -13.91 0.18
C SER A 25 -10.37 -12.94 -0.68
N THR A 26 -10.62 -11.63 -0.60
CA THR A 26 -9.87 -10.62 -1.38
C THR A 26 -8.35 -10.82 -1.25
N ARG A 27 -7.90 -11.30 -0.09
CA ARG A 27 -6.53 -11.75 0.21
C ARG A 27 -6.01 -12.83 -0.75
N MET A 28 -6.80 -13.84 -1.07
CA MET A 28 -6.44 -14.87 -2.06
C MET A 28 -6.33 -14.30 -3.48
N LEU A 29 -7.14 -13.30 -3.83
CA LEU A 29 -7.04 -12.64 -5.14
C LEU A 29 -5.72 -11.86 -5.28
N ILE A 30 -5.27 -11.21 -4.20
CA ILE A 30 -4.00 -10.46 -4.17
C ILE A 30 -2.80 -11.31 -3.70
N ASN A 31 -2.97 -12.63 -3.59
CA ASN A 31 -1.98 -13.59 -3.07
C ASN A 31 -1.32 -13.19 -1.73
N THR A 32 -2.02 -12.44 -0.88
CA THR A 32 -1.47 -11.93 0.38
C THR A 32 -2.11 -12.65 1.57
N LYS A 33 -1.31 -13.40 2.33
CA LYS A 33 -1.77 -14.08 3.55
C LYS A 33 -1.94 -13.09 4.70
N THR A 34 -0.90 -12.29 4.97
CA THR A 34 -0.91 -11.24 5.99
C THR A 34 0.14 -10.18 5.72
N ILE A 35 -0.11 -8.96 6.21
CA ILE A 35 0.88 -7.89 6.28
C ILE A 35 1.46 -7.93 7.70
N THR A 36 2.78 -8.05 7.82
CA THR A 36 3.49 -8.00 9.10
C THR A 36 3.94 -6.55 9.39
N ASP A 37 4.73 -6.35 10.44
CA ASP A 37 5.25 -5.03 10.77
C ASP A 37 6.31 -4.52 9.77
N TYR A 38 6.89 -5.42 8.97
CA TYR A 38 8.02 -5.10 8.08
C TYR A 38 7.93 -5.75 6.68
N SER A 39 6.90 -6.55 6.40
CA SER A 39 6.83 -7.38 5.20
C SER A 39 5.40 -7.76 4.77
N LEU A 40 5.30 -8.33 3.58
CA LEU A 40 4.10 -8.95 3.02
C LEU A 40 4.30 -10.47 2.91
N LYS A 41 3.56 -11.25 3.71
CA LYS A 41 3.61 -12.72 3.66
C LYS A 41 2.60 -13.26 2.65
N LEU A 42 3.08 -14.08 1.71
CA LEU A 42 2.29 -14.69 0.65
C LEU A 42 1.75 -16.08 1.08
N PHE A 43 0.80 -16.64 0.32
CA PHE A 43 0.23 -17.95 0.64
C PHE A 43 1.17 -19.13 0.37
N ASN A 44 2.14 -18.97 -0.55
CA ASN A 44 3.18 -19.94 -0.86
C ASN A 44 4.28 -20.02 0.22
N GLY A 45 4.20 -19.19 1.26
CA GLY A 45 5.21 -19.12 2.33
C GLY A 45 6.34 -18.13 2.05
N GLU A 46 6.40 -17.50 0.89
CA GLU A 46 7.36 -16.43 0.62
C GLU A 46 6.99 -15.14 1.38
N GLU A 47 8.01 -14.33 1.62
CA GLU A 47 7.86 -13.04 2.32
C GLU A 47 8.52 -11.94 1.50
N VAL A 48 7.80 -10.85 1.22
CA VAL A 48 8.31 -9.72 0.45
C VAL A 48 8.60 -8.56 1.38
N VAL A 49 9.83 -8.06 1.34
CA VAL A 49 10.26 -6.89 2.11
C VAL A 49 10.45 -5.72 1.17
N PHE A 50 9.88 -4.57 1.53
CA PHE A 50 9.95 -3.36 0.73
C PHE A 50 10.91 -2.35 1.36
N PHE A 51 11.73 -1.75 0.50
CA PHE A 51 12.65 -0.67 0.84
C PHE A 51 12.30 0.55 0.01
N VAL A 52 11.93 1.63 0.67
CA VAL A 52 11.61 2.91 0.03
C VAL A 52 12.89 3.65 -0.27
N VAL A 53 13.09 3.99 -1.55
CA VAL A 53 14.27 4.67 -2.05
C VAL A 53 13.92 6.11 -2.38
N GLN A 54 14.73 7.04 -1.88
CA GLN A 54 14.59 8.44 -2.27
C GLN A 54 15.38 8.70 -3.55
N PRO A 55 14.73 9.14 -4.64
CA PRO A 55 15.43 9.45 -5.88
C PRO A 55 16.32 10.67 -5.67
N GLN A 56 17.48 10.66 -6.34
CA GLN A 56 18.42 11.78 -6.30
C GLN A 56 18.29 12.61 -7.57
N ASN A 57 18.43 13.93 -7.45
CA ASN A 57 18.35 14.82 -8.60
C ASN A 57 19.61 14.71 -9.45
N LEU A 58 19.48 14.15 -10.66
CA LEU A 58 20.60 13.95 -11.59
C LEU A 58 21.04 15.25 -12.28
N SER A 59 20.18 16.28 -12.37
CA SER A 59 20.48 17.49 -13.15
C SER A 59 21.59 18.36 -12.52
N VAL A 60 21.80 18.20 -11.21
CA VAL A 60 22.81 18.95 -10.44
C VAL A 60 24.13 18.19 -10.28
N MET A 61 24.28 17.05 -10.95
CA MET A 61 25.41 16.14 -10.78
C MET A 61 26.37 16.16 -11.98
N SER A 62 27.67 15.99 -11.72
CA SER A 62 28.66 15.76 -12.78
C SER A 62 28.50 14.36 -13.41
N LYS A 63 29.02 14.18 -14.64
CA LYS A 63 28.95 12.89 -15.35
C LYS A 63 29.65 11.77 -14.59
N GLU A 64 30.76 12.08 -13.92
CA GLU A 64 31.54 11.14 -13.11
C GLU A 64 30.71 10.66 -11.90
N ASN A 65 30.02 11.58 -11.23
CA ASN A 65 29.17 11.25 -10.10
C ASN A 65 27.94 10.43 -10.52
N ILE A 66 27.39 10.70 -11.71
CA ILE A 66 26.31 9.87 -12.28
C ILE A 66 26.82 8.45 -12.57
N GLY A 67 28.00 8.32 -13.18
CA GLY A 67 28.64 7.02 -13.44
C GLY A 67 28.90 6.22 -12.17
N ALA A 68 29.44 6.87 -11.14
CA ALA A 68 29.66 6.25 -9.82
C ALA A 68 28.36 5.71 -9.21
N LYS A 69 27.25 6.44 -9.34
CA LYS A 69 25.93 6.00 -8.83
C LYS A 69 25.33 4.85 -9.62
N ILE A 70 25.47 4.85 -10.95
CA ILE A 70 25.05 3.73 -11.79
C ILE A 70 25.80 2.46 -11.37
N PHE A 71 27.11 2.58 -11.14
CA PHE A 71 27.93 1.47 -10.64
C PHE A 71 27.49 1.01 -9.25
N ALA A 72 27.19 1.95 -8.35
CA ALA A 72 26.69 1.67 -7.01
C ALA A 72 25.38 0.87 -7.04
N LEU A 73 24.39 1.30 -7.83
CA LEU A 73 23.13 0.59 -8.00
C LEU A 73 23.32 -0.79 -8.65
N THR A 74 24.23 -0.90 -9.61
CA THR A 74 24.59 -2.17 -10.25
C THR A 74 25.13 -3.17 -9.23
N ASN A 75 25.95 -2.71 -8.27
CA ASN A 75 26.47 -3.57 -7.20
C ASN A 75 25.37 -4.03 -6.24
N VAL A 76 24.38 -3.18 -5.94
CA VAL A 76 23.19 -3.57 -5.16
C VAL A 76 22.43 -4.68 -5.88
N VAL A 77 22.13 -4.49 -7.17
CA VAL A 77 21.38 -5.46 -7.98
C VAL A 77 22.13 -6.79 -8.10
N LYS A 78 23.46 -6.76 -8.24
CA LYS A 78 24.29 -7.98 -8.26
C LYS A 78 24.39 -8.68 -6.90
N GLY A 79 24.30 -7.94 -5.81
CA GLY A 79 24.45 -8.47 -4.45
C GLY A 79 23.18 -9.09 -3.87
N LEU A 80 22.03 -8.91 -4.53
CA LEU A 80 20.72 -9.37 -4.08
C LEU A 80 20.14 -10.36 -5.07
N ASN A 81 19.75 -11.54 -4.57
CA ASN A 81 18.96 -12.48 -5.35
C ASN A 81 17.49 -12.06 -5.28
N ASP A 82 16.75 -12.23 -6.38
CA ASP A 82 15.29 -12.00 -6.43
C ASP A 82 14.86 -10.57 -6.02
N ILE A 83 15.49 -9.56 -6.62
CA ILE A 83 15.17 -8.14 -6.45
C ILE A 83 14.18 -7.65 -7.52
N GLU A 84 13.20 -6.85 -7.10
CA GLU A 84 12.27 -6.15 -7.99
C GLU A 84 12.34 -4.64 -7.71
N ILE A 85 12.44 -3.83 -8.76
CA ILE A 85 12.39 -2.37 -8.65
C ILE A 85 11.01 -1.91 -9.09
N ILE A 86 10.28 -1.27 -8.18
CA ILE A 86 8.87 -0.86 -8.38
C ILE A 86 8.80 0.66 -8.33
N CYS A 87 7.97 1.22 -9.20
CA CYS A 87 7.69 2.65 -9.28
C CYS A 87 6.18 2.86 -9.29
N LEU A 88 5.66 3.52 -8.27
CA LEU A 88 4.23 3.83 -8.11
C LEU A 88 4.01 5.34 -8.11
N ASN A 89 2.79 5.80 -8.40
CA ASN A 89 2.44 7.22 -8.19
C ASN A 89 2.38 7.54 -6.69
N SER A 90 2.59 8.79 -6.27
CA SER A 90 2.18 9.19 -4.92
C SER A 90 0.69 9.51 -4.88
N ARG A 91 0.08 9.00 -3.81
CA ARG A 91 -1.29 9.11 -3.25
C ARG A 91 -2.23 10.25 -3.66
N ASP A 92 -1.79 11.42 -4.10
CA ASP A 92 -2.64 12.61 -3.98
C ASP A 92 -3.40 12.93 -5.27
N ASN A 93 -4.63 12.42 -5.37
CA ASN A 93 -5.61 12.85 -6.36
C ASN A 93 -6.67 13.75 -5.69
N PHE A 94 -6.70 15.03 -6.04
CA PHE A 94 -7.66 16.02 -5.51
C PHE A 94 -8.81 16.32 -6.47
N GLU A 95 -9.01 15.54 -7.54
CA GLU A 95 -10.01 15.86 -8.58
C GLU A 95 -11.44 15.95 -8.04
N GLU A 96 -11.84 15.10 -7.09
CA GLU A 96 -13.16 15.22 -6.45
C GLU A 96 -13.29 16.49 -5.60
N ASN A 97 -12.25 16.86 -4.85
CA ASN A 97 -12.22 18.09 -4.07
C ASN A 97 -12.30 19.33 -4.97
N LYS A 98 -11.57 19.32 -6.10
CA LYS A 98 -11.66 20.38 -7.10
C LYS A 98 -13.05 20.45 -7.72
N TYR A 99 -13.66 19.31 -8.03
CA TYR A 99 -15.02 19.27 -8.55
C TYR A 99 -16.03 19.86 -7.56
N PHE A 100 -15.91 19.50 -6.28
CA PHE A 100 -16.72 20.07 -5.21
C PHE A 100 -16.55 21.60 -5.09
N LEU A 101 -15.31 22.09 -5.05
CA LEU A 101 -15.03 23.53 -4.98
C LEU A 101 -15.57 24.28 -6.20
N LYS A 102 -15.39 23.74 -7.42
CA LYS A 102 -15.94 24.32 -8.65
C LYS A 102 -17.46 24.42 -8.60
N LYS A 103 -18.13 23.38 -8.12
CA LYS A 103 -19.58 23.38 -7.95
C LYS A 103 -20.02 24.41 -6.91
N ARG A 104 -19.33 24.49 -5.77
CA ARG A 104 -19.65 25.44 -4.69
C ARG A 104 -19.45 26.90 -5.14
N ILE A 105 -18.41 27.19 -5.91
CA ILE A 105 -18.16 28.50 -6.51
C ILE A 105 -19.31 28.94 -7.43
N GLN A 106 -19.95 28.00 -8.15
CA GLN A 106 -21.09 28.32 -9.03
C GLN A 106 -22.39 28.60 -8.26
N GLU A 107 -22.54 28.03 -7.07
CA GLU A 107 -23.75 28.18 -6.23
C GLU A 107 -23.66 29.36 -5.26
N GLU A 108 -22.46 29.84 -4.95
CA GLU A 108 -22.24 30.88 -3.95
C GLU A 108 -22.49 32.28 -4.51
N THR A 109 -23.09 33.15 -3.69
CA THR A 109 -23.44 34.53 -4.10
C THR A 109 -22.50 35.59 -3.54
N GLU A 110 -21.79 35.27 -2.45
CA GLU A 110 -20.90 36.20 -1.76
C GLU A 110 -19.51 36.26 -2.39
N GLU A 111 -19.10 37.42 -2.91
CA GLU A 111 -17.82 37.60 -3.62
C GLU A 111 -16.59 37.26 -2.76
N VAL A 112 -16.63 37.53 -1.45
CA VAL A 112 -15.52 37.24 -0.53
C VAL A 112 -15.32 35.72 -0.38
N VAL A 113 -16.42 34.96 -0.30
CA VAL A 113 -16.38 33.50 -0.18
C VAL A 113 -15.92 32.88 -1.50
N ILE A 114 -16.39 33.40 -2.64
CA ILE A 114 -15.93 32.99 -3.97
C ILE A 114 -14.41 33.17 -4.09
N LYS A 115 -13.85 34.30 -3.64
CA LYS A 115 -12.40 34.53 -3.67
C LYS A 115 -11.64 33.50 -2.83
N LEU A 116 -12.10 33.20 -1.62
CA LEU A 116 -11.48 32.17 -0.76
C LEU A 116 -11.51 30.78 -1.41
N LEU A 117 -12.65 30.38 -1.98
CA LEU A 117 -12.78 29.09 -2.66
C LEU A 117 -11.87 28.96 -3.89
N ASN A 118 -11.63 30.07 -4.61
CA ASN A 118 -10.70 30.09 -5.73
C ASN A 118 -9.23 29.95 -5.27
N GLU A 119 -8.85 30.59 -4.16
CA GLU A 119 -7.53 30.43 -3.53
C GLU A 119 -7.31 28.97 -3.07
N ASP A 120 -8.33 28.35 -2.47
CA ASP A 120 -8.28 26.93 -2.08
C ASP A 120 -8.12 26.00 -3.31
N LEU A 121 -8.84 26.28 -4.39
CA LEU A 121 -8.72 25.52 -5.64
C LEU A 121 -7.32 25.67 -6.25
N TYR A 122 -6.78 26.88 -6.27
CA TYR A 122 -5.41 27.16 -6.71
C TYR A 122 -4.37 26.44 -5.84
N HIS A 123 -4.59 26.42 -4.52
CA HIS A 123 -3.73 25.69 -3.59
C HIS A 123 -3.75 24.18 -3.86
N LEU A 124 -4.91 23.58 -4.09
CA LEU A 124 -5.02 22.16 -4.47
C LEU A 124 -4.33 21.86 -5.80
N ASP A 125 -4.46 22.74 -6.80
CA ASP A 125 -3.73 22.62 -8.08
C ASP A 125 -2.21 22.71 -7.87
N LYS A 126 -1.76 23.60 -6.99
CA LYS A 126 -0.34 23.74 -6.65
C LYS A 126 0.20 22.50 -5.93
N ILE A 127 -0.54 21.98 -4.95
CA ILE A 127 -0.19 20.72 -4.27
C ILE A 127 -0.12 19.63 -5.33
N GLN A 128 -1.17 19.42 -6.13
CA GLN A 128 -1.18 18.38 -7.15
C GLN A 128 -0.05 18.56 -8.17
N THR A 129 0.33 19.77 -8.56
CA THR A 129 1.49 19.97 -9.45
C THR A 129 2.80 19.57 -8.76
N GLN A 130 2.91 19.81 -7.45
CA GLN A 130 4.07 19.45 -6.63
C GLN A 130 4.12 17.96 -6.27
N THR A 131 2.98 17.29 -6.03
CA THR A 131 2.88 15.86 -5.68
C THR A 131 2.54 14.94 -6.85
N ALA A 132 1.97 15.39 -7.97
CA ALA A 132 1.69 14.53 -9.15
C ALA A 132 2.96 13.91 -9.75
N THR A 133 4.14 14.46 -9.41
CA THR A 133 5.43 13.91 -9.81
C THR A 133 6.15 13.13 -8.72
N ALA A 134 5.62 13.03 -7.49
CA ALA A 134 6.25 12.30 -6.39
C ALA A 134 6.06 10.79 -6.57
N ARG A 135 6.72 10.21 -7.55
CA ARG A 135 6.79 8.76 -7.71
C ARG A 135 7.36 8.12 -6.44
N LEU A 136 6.68 7.10 -5.94
CA LEU A 136 7.18 6.24 -4.88
C LEU A 136 8.08 5.17 -5.52
N PHE A 137 9.37 5.24 -5.22
CA PHE A 137 10.36 4.25 -5.67
C PHE A 137 10.62 3.23 -4.58
N LEU A 138 10.55 1.96 -4.95
CA LEU A 138 10.64 0.84 -4.03
C LEU A 138 11.58 -0.21 -4.58
N ILE A 139 12.35 -0.83 -3.69
CA ILE A 139 13.06 -2.07 -3.93
C ILE A 139 12.32 -3.14 -3.12
N ALA A 140 11.76 -4.13 -3.82
CA ALA A 140 11.15 -5.30 -3.20
C ALA A 140 12.14 -6.47 -3.25
N VAL A 141 12.32 -7.15 -2.12
CA VAL A 141 13.15 -8.35 -2.03
C VAL A 141 12.27 -9.51 -1.60
N ARG A 142 12.31 -10.60 -2.35
CA ARG A 142 11.61 -11.84 -2.01
C ARG A 142 12.51 -12.72 -1.14
N ILE A 143 11.97 -13.15 -0.01
CA ILE A 143 12.61 -14.09 0.91
C ILE A 143 11.90 -15.43 0.77
N LYS A 144 12.69 -16.48 0.49
CA LYS A 144 12.19 -17.84 0.34
C LYS A 144 11.84 -18.44 1.71
N PRO A 145 10.95 -19.44 1.77
CA PRO A 145 10.57 -20.10 3.02
C PRO A 145 11.76 -20.64 3.83
N ASP A 146 12.80 -21.12 3.15
CA ASP A 146 13.98 -21.73 3.77
C ASP A 146 14.86 -20.71 4.51
N ASP A 147 14.85 -19.45 4.07
CA ASP A 147 15.66 -18.36 4.66
C ASP A 147 14.93 -17.68 5.84
N GLN A 148 13.76 -18.18 6.25
CA GLN A 148 12.90 -17.49 7.23
C GLN A 148 13.48 -17.39 8.65
N LEU A 149 14.36 -18.32 9.02
CA LEU A 149 14.99 -18.36 10.35
C LEU A 149 15.92 -17.16 10.58
N GLU A 150 16.45 -16.54 9.52
CA GLU A 150 17.41 -15.43 9.60
C GLU A 150 16.91 -14.15 8.91
N VAL A 151 15.59 -14.01 8.71
CA VAL A 151 14.98 -12.88 7.98
C VAL A 151 15.46 -11.52 8.46
N HIS A 152 15.52 -11.28 9.77
CA HIS A 152 15.96 -9.97 10.29
C HIS A 152 17.43 -9.68 9.99
N SER A 153 18.30 -10.70 10.05
CA SER A 153 19.72 -10.59 9.70
C SER A 153 19.89 -10.29 8.21
N LEU A 154 19.14 -11.01 7.37
CA LEU A 154 19.12 -10.81 5.93
C LEU A 154 18.64 -9.40 5.58
N ILE A 155 17.51 -8.95 6.13
CA ILE A 155 16.98 -7.59 5.93
C ILE A 155 18.02 -6.53 6.31
N HIS A 156 18.67 -6.68 7.48
CA HIS A 156 19.68 -5.73 7.93
C HIS A 156 20.90 -5.70 7.00
N ARG A 157 21.36 -6.86 6.53
CA ARG A 157 22.45 -6.95 5.55
C ARG A 157 22.10 -6.25 4.25
N ILE A 158 20.88 -6.44 3.76
CA ILE A 158 20.38 -5.77 2.54
C ILE A 158 20.34 -4.25 2.72
N GLU A 159 19.78 -3.79 3.84
CA GLU A 159 19.71 -2.36 4.15
C GLU A 159 21.12 -1.74 4.19
N LYS A 160 22.06 -2.43 4.84
CA LYS A 160 23.47 -2.01 4.89
C LYS A 160 24.11 -1.96 3.50
N LEU A 161 23.88 -2.97 2.66
CA LEU A 161 24.40 -3.00 1.29
C LEU A 161 23.91 -1.80 0.47
N ILE A 162 22.63 -1.45 0.59
CA ILE A 162 22.05 -0.30 -0.13
C ILE A 162 22.62 1.02 0.41
N ARG A 163 22.68 1.18 1.74
CA ARG A 163 23.20 2.40 2.40
C ARG A 163 24.68 2.63 2.08
N MET A 164 25.49 1.57 2.01
CA MET A 164 26.91 1.66 1.65
C MET A 164 27.16 2.25 0.25
N GLN A 165 26.16 2.20 -0.63
CA GLN A 165 26.23 2.76 -1.97
C GLN A 165 25.78 4.23 -2.04
N ASN A 166 25.65 4.92 -0.89
CA ASN A 166 25.15 6.30 -0.78
C ASN A 166 23.73 6.50 -1.35
N ILE A 167 22.91 5.45 -1.28
CA ILE A 167 21.49 5.50 -1.62
C ILE A 167 20.68 5.69 -0.34
N SER A 168 19.83 6.72 -0.31
CA SER A 168 18.91 6.95 0.81
C SER A 168 17.78 5.92 0.74
N VAL A 169 17.71 5.06 1.75
CA VAL A 169 16.78 3.94 1.82
C VAL A 169 16.17 3.83 3.21
N THR A 170 14.87 3.55 3.26
CA THR A 170 14.12 3.28 4.49
C THR A 170 13.31 2.00 4.32
N ARG A 171 13.39 1.07 5.28
CA ARG A 171 12.54 -0.12 5.27
C ARG A 171 11.07 0.29 5.46
N ALA A 172 10.18 -0.25 4.64
CA ALA A 172 8.76 0.03 4.76
C ALA A 172 8.19 -0.64 6.02
N ASP A 173 7.48 0.15 6.83
CA ASP A 173 6.67 -0.37 7.92
C ASP A 173 5.31 -0.89 7.41
N LYS A 174 4.53 -1.50 8.31
CA LYS A 174 3.18 -1.98 8.03
C LYS A 174 2.29 -0.94 7.37
N GLU A 175 2.34 0.31 7.82
CA GLU A 175 1.48 1.37 7.34
C GLU A 175 1.89 1.82 5.93
N MET A 176 3.19 1.94 5.67
CA MET A 176 3.78 2.18 4.36
C MET A 176 3.38 1.08 3.37
N ILE A 177 3.42 -0.19 3.78
CA ILE A 177 3.00 -1.32 2.94
C ILE A 177 1.50 -1.23 2.62
N LYS A 178 0.65 -0.93 3.62
CA LYS A 178 -0.80 -0.72 3.38
C LYS A 178 -1.04 0.43 2.41
N ARG A 179 -0.38 1.57 2.60
CA ARG A 179 -0.44 2.74 1.71
C ARG A 179 -0.03 2.39 0.29
N MET A 180 1.09 1.69 0.14
CA MET A 180 1.59 1.23 -1.16
C MET A 180 0.57 0.34 -1.87
N LEU A 181 0.02 -0.66 -1.18
CA LEU A 181 -1.00 -1.55 -1.75
C LEU A 181 -2.27 -0.79 -2.13
N ALA A 182 -2.71 0.15 -1.29
CA ALA A 182 -3.90 0.94 -1.58
C ALA A 182 -3.70 1.84 -2.80
N VAL A 183 -2.54 2.48 -2.96
CA VAL A 183 -2.19 3.22 -4.18
C VAL A 183 -2.17 2.30 -5.40
N TYR A 184 -1.59 1.11 -5.27
CA TYR A 184 -1.49 0.15 -6.36
C TYR A 184 -2.87 -0.32 -6.86
N PHE A 185 -3.81 -0.58 -5.93
CA PHE A 185 -5.13 -1.13 -6.27
C PHE A 185 -6.21 -0.07 -6.51
N GLU A 186 -6.20 1.04 -5.78
CA GLU A 186 -7.32 1.99 -5.74
C GLU A 186 -6.99 3.32 -6.43
N GLN A 187 -5.71 3.59 -6.74
CA GLN A 187 -5.16 4.80 -7.41
C GLN A 187 -5.47 6.15 -6.74
N ASN A 188 -6.61 6.30 -6.05
CA ASN A 188 -7.16 7.51 -5.47
C ASN A 188 -7.50 7.26 -4.00
N VAL A 189 -6.47 7.17 -3.13
CA VAL A 189 -6.69 6.91 -1.71
C VAL A 189 -6.50 8.19 -0.90
N THR A 190 -7.61 8.72 -0.40
CA THR A 190 -7.63 9.94 0.44
C THR A 190 -7.42 9.65 1.93
N THR A 191 -7.53 8.39 2.36
CA THR A 191 -7.38 8.01 3.77
C THR A 191 -5.92 8.04 4.19
N SER A 192 -5.58 8.82 5.22
CA SER A 192 -4.21 8.99 5.74
C SER A 192 -3.68 7.72 6.43
N GLN A 193 -4.52 7.05 7.22
CA GLN A 193 -4.21 5.84 7.97
C GLN A 193 -5.17 4.69 7.62
N PHE A 194 -4.66 3.47 7.63
CA PHE A 194 -5.45 2.26 7.41
C PHE A 194 -5.62 1.48 8.71
N GLU A 195 -6.85 1.44 9.20
CA GLU A 195 -7.22 0.69 10.41
C GLU A 195 -6.93 -0.82 10.25
N ASP A 196 -6.64 -1.49 11.36
CA ASP A 196 -6.45 -2.96 11.37
C ASP A 196 -7.78 -3.71 11.55
N TYR A 197 -8.74 -3.06 12.22
CA TYR A 197 -10.07 -3.53 12.52
C TYR A 197 -11.03 -2.33 12.50
N ASP A 198 -12.30 -2.60 12.19
CA ASP A 198 -13.32 -1.57 12.07
C ASP A 198 -13.52 -0.82 13.40
N GLY A 199 -13.49 0.51 13.37
CA GLY A 199 -13.67 1.37 14.53
C GLY A 199 -12.41 1.60 15.38
N LYS A 200 -11.23 1.20 14.89
CA LYS A 200 -9.95 1.39 15.61
C LYS A 200 -9.71 2.87 15.94
N ARG A 201 -10.00 3.77 15.01
CA ARG A 201 -9.82 5.22 15.21
C ARG A 201 -10.70 5.80 16.32
N TRP A 202 -11.85 5.18 16.59
CA TRP A 202 -12.78 5.62 17.63
C TRP A 202 -12.48 5.04 19.00
N TYR A 203 -11.80 3.88 19.06
CA TYR A 203 -11.49 3.21 20.31
C TYR A 203 -10.10 3.58 20.86
N ASP A 204 -9.09 3.68 19.99
CA ASP A 204 -7.69 3.90 20.40
C ASP A 204 -7.34 5.39 20.56
N GLY A 205 -8.28 6.31 20.31
CA GLY A 205 -8.17 7.73 20.64
C GLY A 205 -7.11 8.53 19.86
N VAL A 206 -6.60 8.01 18.74
CA VAL A 206 -5.61 8.72 17.92
C VAL A 206 -6.34 9.70 17.00
N GLN A 207 -6.40 10.97 17.42
CA GLN A 207 -6.67 12.13 16.55
C GLN A 207 -5.47 12.43 15.65
#